data_AF-A0A6G6ASX2-F1
#
_entry.id   AF-A0A6G6ASX2-F1
#
_cell.length_a   1.000
_cell.length_b   1.000
_cell.length_c   1.000
_cell.angle_alpha   90.00
_cell.angle_beta   90.00
_cell.angle_gamma   90.00
#
_symmetry.space_group_name_H-M   'P 1'
#
loop_
_entity.id
_entity.type
_entity.pdbx_description
1 polymer ?
#
loop_
_entity_poly.entity_id
_entity_poly.type
_entity_poly.pdbx_seq_one_letter_code
_entity_poly.pdbx_strand_id
1 'polypeptide(L)'
;MCTAHSIEARDLFNAVLADINRFADMAVNDEKAVRAIERRLTETDQSRAKSLEKEKKKLNKRLAELDRLFSSLYEDKVMERITERNFEMMSGKYQKEQLEIEARLKEVTETLNDSYEKSQGVRDFLSLIRNYQGLKELDATIINALIDKILVSEREKLADGTVRQEIKIYYKFIGFVGELHITPTKRWTALKPKNCTVCGVEYVPSSGISKYCPACAKRIQREKSNESKRRSRERNRRACIELSAKNDRLTLSSEMDD
;
A
#
# COMPACT_ATOMS: atom_id res chain seq x y z
N MET A 1 -14.36 1.68 -15.96
CA MET A 1 -13.13 1.07 -16.53
C MET A 1 -12.20 0.76 -15.36
N CYS A 2 -11.79 -0.49 -15.15
CA CYS A 2 -10.83 -0.85 -14.10
C CYS A 2 -9.44 -1.01 -14.72
N THR A 3 -8.45 -0.29 -14.20
CA THR A 3 -7.04 -0.38 -14.62
C THR A 3 -6.36 -1.61 -14.01
N ALA A 4 -5.14 -1.96 -14.45
CA ALA A 4 -4.47 -3.19 -14.02
C ALA A 4 -3.86 -3.06 -12.62
N HIS A 5 -4.53 -3.61 -11.61
CA HIS A 5 -4.11 -3.60 -10.19
C HIS A 5 -3.45 -4.92 -9.75
N SER A 6 -3.03 -5.77 -10.69
CA SER A 6 -2.45 -7.08 -10.37
C SER A 6 -0.99 -6.93 -9.92
N ILE A 7 -0.67 -7.49 -8.75
CA ILE A 7 0.69 -7.59 -8.20
C ILE A 7 1.00 -9.05 -7.88
N GLU A 8 2.26 -9.47 -8.07
CA GLU A 8 2.70 -10.80 -7.67
C GLU A 8 2.71 -10.91 -6.14
N ALA A 9 2.11 -11.99 -5.60
CA ALA A 9 2.03 -12.20 -4.16
C ALA A 9 3.41 -12.14 -3.50
N ARG A 10 4.45 -12.69 -4.14
CA ARG A 10 5.83 -12.64 -3.63
C ARG A 10 6.38 -11.23 -3.52
N ASP A 11 6.12 -10.39 -4.50
CA ASP A 11 6.57 -8.99 -4.49
C ASP A 11 5.88 -8.22 -3.36
N LEU A 12 4.58 -8.47 -3.17
CA LEU A 12 3.83 -7.91 -2.05
C LEU A 12 4.38 -8.40 -0.70
N PHE A 13 4.61 -9.72 -0.54
CA PHE A 13 5.19 -10.28 0.67
C PHE A 13 6.58 -9.69 0.98
N ASN A 14 7.46 -9.60 -0.02
CA ASN A 14 8.79 -9.03 0.16
C ASN A 14 8.74 -7.54 0.51
N ALA A 15 7.82 -6.79 -0.09
CA ALA A 15 7.64 -5.38 0.21
C ALA A 15 7.18 -5.17 1.66
N VAL A 16 6.18 -5.94 2.10
CA VAL A 16 5.68 -5.89 3.47
C VAL A 16 6.77 -6.33 4.46
N LEU A 17 7.53 -7.39 4.15
CA LEU A 17 8.63 -7.86 5.01
C LEU A 17 9.71 -6.80 5.16
N ALA A 18 10.09 -6.16 4.06
CA ALA A 18 11.09 -5.10 4.05
C ALA A 18 10.62 -3.89 4.86
N ASP A 19 9.34 -3.53 4.76
CA ASP A 19 8.77 -2.43 5.52
C ASP A 19 8.73 -2.71 7.02
N ILE A 20 8.24 -3.89 7.43
CA ILE A 20 8.21 -4.29 8.85
C ILE A 20 9.64 -4.32 9.43
N ASN A 21 10.61 -4.89 8.72
CA ASN A 21 12.00 -4.91 9.19
C ASN A 21 12.59 -3.50 9.26
N ARG A 22 12.28 -2.61 8.30
CA ARG A 22 12.70 -1.20 8.35
C ARG A 22 12.12 -0.50 9.59
N PHE A 23 10.85 -0.71 9.89
CA PHE A 23 10.22 -0.14 11.09
C PHE A 23 10.79 -0.76 12.38
N ALA A 24 11.07 -2.06 12.40
CA ALA A 24 11.72 -2.73 13.52
C ALA A 24 13.13 -2.18 13.77
N ASP A 25 13.92 -1.99 12.71
CA ASP A 25 15.26 -1.41 12.80
C ASP A 25 15.23 0.06 13.26
N MET A 26 14.26 0.85 12.79
CA MET A 26 14.06 2.22 13.28
C MET A 26 13.65 2.24 14.77
N ALA A 27 12.81 1.29 15.20
CA ALA A 27 12.35 1.20 16.58
C ALA A 27 13.46 0.76 17.55
N VAL A 28 14.37 -0.11 17.11
CA VAL A 28 15.46 -0.66 17.93
C VAL A 28 16.68 0.27 17.99
N ASN A 29 17.09 0.83 16.85
CA ASN A 29 18.37 1.53 16.74
C ASN A 29 18.28 3.03 17.04
N ASP A 30 17.12 3.67 16.86
CA ASP A 30 16.98 5.12 16.98
C ASP A 30 15.75 5.52 17.82
N GLU A 31 15.92 5.65 19.14
CA GLU A 31 14.91 6.33 19.99
C GLU A 31 14.60 7.76 19.51
N LYS A 32 15.55 8.40 18.81
CA LYS A 32 15.34 9.70 18.17
C LYS A 32 14.44 9.59 16.95
N ALA A 33 14.53 8.51 16.17
CA ALA A 33 13.63 8.25 15.05
C ALA A 33 12.23 7.88 15.54
N VAL A 34 12.12 7.08 16.61
CA VAL A 34 10.85 6.84 17.32
C VAL A 34 10.20 8.15 17.73
N ARG A 35 10.94 9.02 18.43
CA ARG A 35 10.45 10.35 18.81
C ARG A 35 10.15 11.25 17.61
N ALA A 36 10.87 11.12 16.50
CA ALA A 36 10.61 11.87 15.28
C ALA A 36 9.36 11.36 14.54
N ILE A 37 9.08 10.05 14.57
CA ILE A 37 7.87 9.43 14.02
C ILE A 37 6.67 9.81 14.89
N GLU A 38 6.79 9.69 16.22
CA GLU A 38 5.80 10.22 17.15
C GLU A 38 5.54 11.69 16.88
N ARG A 39 6.57 12.54 16.78
CA ARG A 39 6.39 13.97 16.47
C ARG A 39 5.77 14.21 15.11
N ARG A 40 6.19 13.54 14.04
CA ARG A 40 5.62 13.74 12.70
C ARG A 40 4.15 13.31 12.62
N LEU A 41 3.78 12.23 13.31
CA LEU A 41 2.40 11.75 13.37
C LEU A 41 1.55 12.58 14.34
N THR A 42 2.14 13.13 15.39
CA THR A 42 1.41 13.86 16.44
C THR A 42 1.52 15.37 16.37
N GLU A 43 2.42 16.03 15.64
CA GLU A 43 2.64 17.49 15.73
C GLU A 43 1.38 18.29 15.35
N THR A 44 0.71 17.89 14.27
CA THR A 44 -0.57 18.49 13.85
C THR A 44 -1.67 18.22 14.88
N ASP A 45 -1.72 16.99 15.40
CA ASP A 45 -2.74 16.57 16.39
C ASP A 45 -2.48 17.16 17.78
N GLN A 46 -1.23 17.41 18.16
CA GLN A 46 -0.84 17.90 19.47
C GLN A 46 -1.15 19.39 19.59
N SER A 47 -1.01 20.15 18.50
CA SER A 47 -1.46 21.55 18.45
C SER A 47 -2.98 21.65 18.55
N ARG A 48 -3.72 20.78 17.83
CA ARG A 48 -5.18 20.68 17.91
C ARG A 48 -5.65 20.23 19.28
N ALA A 49 -5.04 19.18 19.85
CA ALA A 49 -5.32 18.69 21.18
C ALA A 49 -5.10 19.78 22.24
N LYS A 50 -4.02 20.55 22.17
CA LYS A 50 -3.79 21.69 23.06
C LYS A 50 -4.88 22.77 22.94
N SER A 51 -5.37 23.05 21.73
CA SER A 51 -6.49 23.99 21.56
C SER A 51 -7.80 23.44 22.13
N LEU A 52 -8.10 22.17 21.89
CA LEU A 52 -9.28 21.47 22.42
C LEU A 52 -9.25 21.36 23.95
N GLU A 53 -8.09 21.11 24.56
CA GLU A 53 -7.93 21.13 26.01
C GLU A 53 -8.19 22.52 26.60
N LYS A 54 -7.76 23.59 25.91
CA LYS A 54 -8.06 24.97 26.32
C LYS A 54 -9.56 25.26 26.19
N GLU A 55 -10.21 24.80 25.11
CA GLU A 55 -11.66 24.92 24.92
C GLU A 55 -12.42 24.18 26.02
N LYS A 56 -12.06 22.92 26.31
CA LYS A 56 -12.62 22.13 27.42
C LYS A 56 -12.49 22.86 28.75
N LYS A 57 -11.33 23.45 29.06
CA LYS A 57 -11.13 24.24 30.29
C LYS A 57 -12.02 25.49 30.34
N LYS A 58 -12.25 26.17 29.21
CA LYS A 58 -13.15 27.33 29.14
C LYS A 58 -14.61 26.92 29.34
N LEU A 59 -15.04 25.86 28.67
CA LEU A 59 -16.39 25.30 28.79
C LEU A 59 -16.68 24.84 30.22
N ASN A 60 -15.74 24.13 30.87
CA ASN A 60 -15.89 23.74 32.28
C ASN A 60 -15.95 24.95 33.23
N LYS A 61 -15.16 26.00 32.99
CA LYS A 61 -15.27 27.25 33.78
C LYS A 61 -16.63 27.89 33.60
N ARG A 62 -17.14 27.95 32.37
CA ARG A 62 -18.45 28.51 32.07
C ARG A 62 -19.57 27.71 32.73
N LEU A 63 -19.48 26.38 32.74
CA LEU A 63 -20.44 25.51 33.41
C LEU A 63 -20.46 25.79 34.93
N ALA A 64 -19.29 25.89 35.57
CA ALA A 64 -19.19 26.24 36.99
C ALA A 64 -19.70 27.66 37.31
N GLU A 65 -19.56 28.61 36.37
CA GLU A 65 -20.19 29.94 36.49
C GLU A 65 -21.71 29.85 36.40
N LEU A 66 -22.24 29.06 35.47
CA LEU A 66 -23.68 28.82 35.34
C LEU A 66 -24.24 28.18 36.62
N ASP A 67 -23.56 27.20 37.21
CA ASP A 67 -24.00 26.56 38.45
C ASP A 67 -24.07 27.55 39.63
N ARG A 68 -23.12 28.49 39.71
CA ARG A 68 -23.14 29.58 40.71
C ARG A 68 -24.28 30.55 40.46
N LEU A 69 -24.50 30.95 39.21
CA LEU A 69 -25.62 31.82 38.83
C LEU A 69 -26.96 31.16 39.12
N PHE A 70 -27.07 29.85 38.86
CA PHE A 70 -28.26 29.06 39.16
C PHE A 70 -28.52 29.01 40.66
N SER A 71 -27.48 28.75 41.47
CA SER A 71 -27.59 28.73 42.94
C SER A 71 -28.08 30.08 43.47
N SER A 72 -27.49 31.19 43.01
CA SER A 72 -27.92 32.54 43.38
C SER A 72 -29.36 32.85 42.94
N LEU A 73 -29.76 32.41 41.74
CA LEU A 73 -31.13 32.59 41.23
C LEU A 73 -32.16 31.86 42.10
N TYR A 74 -31.81 30.66 42.61
CA TYR A 74 -32.67 29.92 43.55
C TYR A 74 -32.77 30.61 44.91
N GLU A 75 -31.65 31.09 45.46
CA GLU A 75 -31.64 31.85 46.72
C GLU A 75 -32.54 33.10 46.63
N ASP A 76 -32.45 33.85 45.53
CA ASP A 76 -33.29 35.04 45.30
C ASP A 76 -34.77 34.69 45.09
N LYS A 77 -35.09 33.53 44.50
CA LYS A 77 -36.48 33.03 44.38
C LYS A 77 -37.06 32.67 45.76
N VAL A 78 -36.30 31.98 46.62
CA VAL A 78 -36.72 31.63 47.98
C VAL A 78 -36.90 32.87 48.84
N MET A 79 -36.11 33.92 48.61
CA MET A 79 -36.24 35.22 49.25
C MET A 79 -37.35 36.10 48.66
N GLU A 80 -38.15 35.58 47.71
CA GLU A 80 -39.23 36.28 47.00
C GLU A 80 -38.82 37.59 46.31
N ARG A 81 -37.53 37.79 46.04
CA ARG A 81 -36.99 38.99 45.38
C ARG A 81 -37.31 39.04 43.88
N ILE A 82 -37.63 37.90 43.29
CA ILE A 82 -37.91 37.73 41.87
C ILE A 82 -39.24 37.00 41.66
N THR A 83 -39.98 37.42 40.62
CA THR A 83 -41.24 36.79 40.24
C THR A 83 -41.02 35.42 39.60
N GLU A 84 -42.01 34.54 39.70
CA GLU A 84 -41.98 33.20 39.13
C GLU A 84 -41.68 33.20 37.63
N ARG A 85 -42.30 34.11 36.88
CA ARG A 85 -42.08 34.28 35.44
C ARG A 85 -40.62 34.60 35.09
N ASN A 86 -39.96 35.43 35.89
CA ASN A 86 -38.56 35.80 35.65
C ASN A 86 -37.62 34.64 35.98
N PHE A 87 -37.94 33.87 37.02
CA PHE A 87 -37.21 32.65 37.37
C PHE A 87 -37.30 31.60 36.26
N GLU A 88 -38.49 31.29 35.74
CA GLU A 88 -38.66 30.34 34.63
C GLU A 88 -37.89 30.78 33.37
N MET A 89 -37.96 32.07 33.04
CA MET A 89 -37.25 32.59 31.86
C MET A 89 -35.73 32.45 32.00
N MET A 90 -35.17 32.75 33.18
CA MET A 90 -33.71 32.70 33.40
C MET A 90 -33.21 31.27 33.60
N SER A 91 -33.93 30.45 34.36
CA SER A 91 -33.60 29.03 34.56
C SER A 91 -33.64 28.26 33.23
N GLY A 92 -34.64 28.51 32.38
CA GLY A 92 -34.70 27.91 31.04
C GLY A 92 -33.53 28.30 30.14
N LYS A 93 -33.07 29.56 30.22
CA LYS A 93 -31.87 30.01 29.47
C LYS A 93 -30.61 29.32 29.96
N TYR A 94 -30.39 29.26 31.27
CA TYR A 94 -29.21 28.61 31.85
C TYR A 94 -29.20 27.10 31.64
N GLN A 95 -30.34 26.42 31.75
CA GLN A 95 -30.45 24.99 31.43
C GLN A 95 -30.15 24.71 29.96
N LYS A 96 -30.65 25.55 29.04
CA LYS A 96 -30.34 25.43 27.62
C LYS A 96 -28.83 25.62 27.36
N GLU A 97 -28.22 26.62 27.98
CA GLU A 97 -26.78 26.88 27.86
C GLU A 97 -25.95 25.73 28.47
N GLN A 98 -26.35 25.17 29.61
CA GLN A 98 -25.73 23.98 30.22
C GLN A 98 -25.75 22.80 29.25
N LEU A 99 -26.91 22.48 28.65
CA LEU A 99 -27.04 21.39 27.68
C LEU A 99 -26.18 21.59 26.43
N GLU A 100 -26.12 22.82 25.90
CA GLU A 100 -25.25 23.14 24.76
C GLU A 100 -23.77 22.99 25.11
N ILE A 101 -23.35 23.43 26.30
CA ILE A 101 -21.98 23.30 26.79
C ILE A 101 -21.63 21.84 27.05
N GLU A 102 -22.52 21.04 27.63
CA GLU A 102 -22.32 19.61 27.86
C GLU A 102 -22.20 18.83 26.55
N ALA A 103 -23.06 19.13 25.57
CA ALA A 103 -22.97 18.54 24.23
C ALA A 103 -21.63 18.87 23.57
N ARG A 104 -21.19 20.13 23.65
CA ARG A 104 -19.90 20.56 23.12
C ARG A 104 -18.72 19.94 23.87
N LEU A 105 -18.81 19.81 25.19
CA LEU A 105 -17.82 19.13 26.01
C LEU A 105 -17.66 17.67 25.60
N LYS A 106 -18.78 16.97 25.36
CA LYS A 106 -18.78 15.58 24.91
C LYS A 106 -18.05 15.43 23.58
N GLU A 107 -18.38 16.25 22.59
CA GLU A 107 -17.70 16.27 21.27
C GLU A 107 -16.20 16.58 21.40
N VAL A 108 -15.83 17.58 22.21
CA VAL A 108 -14.43 17.95 22.46
C VAL A 108 -13.69 16.82 23.19
N THR A 109 -14.34 16.07 24.08
CA THR A 109 -13.72 14.92 24.75
C THR A 109 -13.59 13.70 23.85
N GLU A 110 -14.57 13.41 22.99
CA GLU A 110 -14.49 12.33 22.01
C GLU A 110 -13.35 12.58 21.02
N THR A 111 -13.27 13.79 20.47
CA THR A 111 -12.18 14.17 19.55
C THR A 111 -10.80 14.17 20.21
N LEU A 112 -10.71 14.52 21.50
CA LEU A 112 -9.46 14.37 22.27
C LEU A 112 -9.11 12.90 22.48
N ASN A 113 -10.06 12.06 22.87
CA ASN A 113 -9.84 10.63 23.07
C ASN A 113 -9.35 9.95 21.79
N ASP A 114 -9.95 10.25 20.64
CA ASP A 114 -9.50 9.74 19.34
C ASP A 114 -8.04 10.12 19.04
N SER A 115 -7.62 11.34 19.42
CA SER A 115 -6.25 11.80 19.25
C SER A 115 -5.28 11.11 20.24
N TYR A 116 -5.72 10.87 21.47
CA TYR A 116 -4.96 10.13 22.48
C TYR A 116 -4.81 8.65 22.09
N GLU A 117 -5.85 8.00 21.60
CA GLU A 117 -5.82 6.61 21.12
C GLU A 117 -4.84 6.44 19.95
N LYS A 118 -4.82 7.38 18.99
CA LYS A 118 -3.82 7.38 17.92
C LYS A 118 -2.40 7.52 18.46
N SER A 119 -2.20 8.41 19.43
CA SER A 119 -0.87 8.65 20.02
C SER A 119 -0.37 7.45 20.82
N GLN A 120 -1.26 6.80 21.57
CA GLN A 120 -0.94 5.59 22.32
C GLN A 120 -0.74 4.39 21.37
N GLY A 121 -1.56 4.28 20.33
CA GLY A 121 -1.41 3.27 19.28
C GLY A 121 -0.03 3.31 18.61
N VAL A 122 0.54 4.50 18.39
CA VAL A 122 1.92 4.64 17.88
C VAL A 122 2.94 4.00 18.82
N ARG A 123 2.81 4.20 20.13
CA ARG A 123 3.73 3.62 21.11
C ARG A 123 3.59 2.12 21.23
N ASP A 124 2.36 1.64 21.24
CA ASP A 124 2.05 0.22 21.32
C ASP A 124 2.54 -0.50 20.06
N PHE A 125 2.36 0.10 18.89
CA PHE A 125 2.91 -0.39 17.62
C PHE A 125 4.44 -0.46 17.63
N LEU A 126 5.12 0.61 18.06
CA LEU A 126 6.58 0.64 18.10
C LEU A 126 7.14 -0.39 19.09
N SER A 127 6.44 -0.60 20.21
CA SER A 127 6.79 -1.64 21.17
C SER A 127 6.59 -3.04 20.60
N LEU A 128 5.50 -3.24 19.85
CA LEU A 128 5.15 -4.52 19.24
C LEU A 128 6.12 -4.87 18.09
N ILE A 129 6.45 -3.92 17.21
CA ILE A 129 7.34 -4.16 16.06
C ILE A 129 8.80 -4.41 16.48
N ARG A 130 9.21 -3.87 17.64
CA ARG A 130 10.52 -4.14 18.24
C ARG A 130 10.75 -5.65 18.48
N ASN A 131 9.69 -6.40 18.81
CA ASN A 131 9.77 -7.83 19.05
C ASN A 131 9.90 -8.67 17.77
N TYR A 132 9.69 -8.05 16.61
CA TYR A 132 9.67 -8.71 15.29
C TYR A 132 10.88 -8.38 14.43
N GLN A 133 11.97 -7.88 15.04
CA GLN A 133 13.21 -7.58 14.32
C GLN A 133 13.85 -8.86 13.75
N GLY A 134 14.24 -8.84 12.47
CA GLY A 134 14.98 -9.93 11.84
C GLY A 134 14.11 -11.13 11.43
N LEU A 135 12.80 -10.95 11.29
CA LEU A 135 11.91 -11.96 10.74
C LEU A 135 12.32 -12.30 9.31
N LYS A 136 12.59 -13.59 9.07
CA LYS A 136 12.91 -14.14 7.74
C LYS A 136 11.66 -14.52 6.95
N GLU A 137 10.56 -14.79 7.64
CA GLU A 137 9.27 -15.19 7.05
C GLU A 137 8.14 -14.40 7.73
N LEU A 138 7.17 -13.96 6.93
CA LEU A 138 5.93 -13.38 7.44
C LEU A 138 4.98 -14.50 7.82
N ASP A 139 4.59 -14.56 9.09
CA ASP A 139 3.48 -15.39 9.52
C ASP A 139 2.15 -14.63 9.35
N ALA A 140 1.09 -15.35 8.99
CA ALA A 140 -0.26 -14.80 8.85
C ALA A 140 -0.75 -14.19 10.17
N THR A 141 -0.31 -14.74 11.31
CA THR A 141 -0.61 -14.19 12.64
C THR A 141 -0.06 -12.78 12.81
N ILE A 142 1.18 -12.55 12.39
CA ILE A 142 1.89 -11.26 12.49
C ILE A 142 1.26 -10.23 11.56
N ILE A 143 0.94 -10.63 10.31
CA ILE A 143 0.23 -9.77 9.36
C ILE A 143 -1.12 -9.35 9.93
N ASN A 144 -1.92 -10.31 10.42
CA ASN A 144 -3.23 -10.01 10.99
C ASN A 144 -3.15 -9.19 12.28
N ALA A 145 -2.04 -9.28 13.03
CA ALA A 145 -1.83 -8.47 14.23
C ALA A 145 -1.43 -7.03 13.89
N LEU A 146 -0.59 -6.82 12.87
CA LEU A 146 0.00 -5.51 12.58
C LEU A 146 -0.78 -4.72 11.52
N ILE A 147 -1.26 -5.38 10.46
CA ILE A 147 -1.80 -4.76 9.25
C ILE A 147 -3.33 -4.81 9.27
N ASP A 148 -3.96 -3.68 8.97
CA ASP A 148 -5.41 -3.55 8.78
C ASP A 148 -5.78 -3.82 7.31
N LYS A 149 -5.15 -3.08 6.39
CA LYS A 149 -5.40 -3.19 4.95
C LYS A 149 -4.20 -2.77 4.12
N ILE A 150 -4.11 -3.29 2.91
CA ILE A 150 -3.08 -2.91 1.93
C ILE A 150 -3.80 -2.42 0.67
N LEU A 151 -3.57 -1.17 0.30
CA LEU A 151 -4.08 -0.59 -0.95
C LEU A 151 -2.99 -0.66 -2.01
N VAL A 152 -3.36 -1.16 -3.18
CA VAL A 152 -2.47 -1.29 -4.34
C VAL A 152 -2.97 -0.33 -5.42
N SER A 153 -2.17 0.68 -5.72
CA SER A 153 -2.48 1.68 -6.74
C SER A 153 -2.24 1.15 -8.16
N GLU A 154 -2.60 1.96 -9.15
CA GLU A 154 -2.38 1.67 -10.56
C GLU A 154 -0.89 1.54 -10.92
N ARG A 155 -0.65 0.75 -11.96
CA ARG A 155 0.66 0.48 -12.52
C ARG A 155 1.06 1.59 -13.51
N GLU A 156 1.88 2.53 -13.08
CA GLU A 156 2.40 3.61 -13.92
C GLU A 156 3.64 3.16 -14.70
N LYS A 157 3.64 3.36 -16.02
CA LYS A 157 4.85 3.19 -16.85
C LYS A 157 5.54 4.53 -16.97
N LEU A 158 6.71 4.66 -16.34
CA LEU A 158 7.56 5.84 -16.52
C LEU A 158 8.18 5.83 -17.93
N ALA A 159 8.57 7.02 -18.39
CA ALA A 159 9.23 7.23 -19.68
C ALA A 159 10.50 6.36 -19.87
N ASP A 160 11.16 5.99 -18.78
CA ASP A 160 12.39 5.16 -18.78
C ASP A 160 12.11 3.65 -18.95
N GLY A 161 10.86 3.24 -19.19
CA GLY A 161 10.47 1.83 -19.31
C GLY A 161 10.50 1.06 -17.99
N THR A 162 10.64 1.78 -16.87
CA THR A 162 10.46 1.28 -15.51
C THR A 162 9.00 1.42 -15.14
N VAL A 163 8.42 0.34 -14.62
CA VAL A 163 7.08 0.37 -14.10
C VAL A 163 7.16 0.83 -12.64
N ARG A 164 6.23 1.65 -12.15
CA ARG A 164 6.05 1.99 -10.74
C ARG A 164 4.66 1.56 -10.31
N GLN A 165 4.56 1.04 -9.09
CA GLN A 165 3.29 0.71 -8.49
C GLN A 165 3.37 1.09 -7.03
N GLU A 166 2.48 1.97 -6.61
CA GLU A 166 2.44 2.46 -5.23
C GLU A 166 1.65 1.47 -4.37
N ILE A 167 2.20 1.11 -3.20
CA ILE A 167 1.53 0.27 -2.22
C ILE A 167 1.40 1.06 -0.93
N LYS A 168 0.17 1.19 -0.43
CA LYS A 168 -0.13 1.84 0.84
C LYS A 168 -0.52 0.80 1.86
N ILE A 169 0.35 0.60 2.86
CA ILE A 169 0.10 -0.31 3.97
C ILE A 169 -0.54 0.50 5.10
N TYR A 170 -1.71 0.07 5.56
CA TYR A 170 -2.38 0.60 6.73
C TYR A 170 -2.16 -0.37 7.89
N TYR A 171 -1.53 0.14 8.93
CA TYR A 171 -1.33 -0.59 10.18
C TYR A 171 -2.49 -0.31 11.13
N LYS A 172 -2.92 -1.33 11.90
CA LYS A 172 -4.08 -1.23 12.81
C LYS A 172 -3.98 -0.10 13.82
N PHE A 173 -2.76 0.18 14.29
CA PHE A 173 -2.51 1.07 15.41
C PHE A 173 -2.18 2.51 15.03
N ILE A 174 -1.76 2.75 13.78
CA ILE A 174 -1.20 4.04 13.32
C ILE A 174 -1.72 4.48 11.95
N GLY A 175 -2.49 3.64 11.27
CA GLY A 175 -2.96 3.90 9.91
C GLY A 175 -1.81 3.91 8.90
N PHE A 176 -1.78 4.92 8.04
CA PHE A 176 -0.81 5.05 6.95
C PHE A 176 0.40 5.90 7.39
N VAL A 177 1.61 5.34 7.31
CA VAL A 177 2.84 5.99 7.83
C VAL A 177 3.77 6.50 6.72
N GLY A 178 3.28 6.58 5.48
CA GLY A 178 3.99 7.26 4.39
C GLY A 178 4.46 6.31 3.28
N GLU A 179 4.69 6.94 2.14
CA GLU A 179 4.70 6.34 0.80
C GLU A 179 5.87 5.39 0.56
N LEU A 180 5.55 4.10 0.39
CA LEU A 180 6.43 3.15 -0.26
C LEU A 180 6.29 3.28 -1.78
N HIS A 181 7.22 4.01 -2.38
CA HIS A 181 7.46 3.93 -3.82
C HIS A 181 8.24 2.65 -4.09
N ILE A 182 7.52 1.56 -4.35
CA ILE A 182 8.14 0.38 -4.93
C ILE A 182 8.34 0.71 -6.41
N THR A 183 9.60 0.88 -6.81
CA THR A 183 9.99 0.55 -8.17
C THR A 183 9.95 -0.97 -8.24
N PRO A 184 8.95 -1.62 -8.88
CA PRO A 184 9.00 -3.04 -9.16
C PRO A 184 10.30 -3.30 -9.88
N THR A 185 11.25 -3.85 -9.14
CA THR A 185 12.48 -4.35 -9.70
C THR A 185 12.04 -5.42 -10.70
N LYS A 186 12.46 -5.28 -11.95
CA LYS A 186 12.42 -6.36 -12.95
C LYS A 186 13.35 -7.48 -12.49
N ARG A 187 13.06 -8.10 -11.34
CA ARG A 187 13.81 -9.22 -10.82
C ARG A 187 13.07 -10.44 -11.31
N TRP A 188 13.50 -10.95 -12.46
CA TRP A 188 13.35 -12.37 -12.72
C TRP A 188 13.96 -13.06 -11.51
N THR A 189 13.14 -13.65 -10.64
CA THR A 189 13.61 -14.51 -9.55
C THR A 189 14.71 -15.37 -10.14
N ALA A 190 15.96 -15.24 -9.65
CA ALA A 190 17.09 -15.95 -10.22
C ALA A 190 16.71 -17.44 -10.24
N LEU A 191 16.42 -17.96 -11.43
CA LEU A 191 15.98 -19.34 -11.58
C LEU A 191 17.10 -20.22 -11.02
N LYS A 192 16.73 -21.30 -10.32
CA LYS A 192 17.71 -22.24 -9.77
C LYS A 192 18.75 -22.58 -10.86
N PRO A 193 20.05 -22.55 -10.54
CA PRO A 193 21.07 -22.82 -11.53
C PRO A 193 20.85 -24.23 -12.13
N LYS A 194 21.07 -24.33 -13.44
CA LYS A 194 20.92 -25.58 -14.21
C LYS A 194 22.21 -25.84 -14.98
N ASN A 195 22.45 -27.10 -15.31
CA ASN A 195 23.55 -27.48 -16.20
C ASN A 195 23.10 -27.40 -17.65
N CYS A 196 23.93 -26.81 -18.51
CA CYS A 196 23.67 -26.78 -19.95
C CYS A 196 23.73 -28.18 -20.54
N THR A 197 22.74 -28.57 -21.35
CA THR A 197 22.70 -29.91 -21.98
C THR A 197 23.74 -30.12 -23.08
N VAL A 198 24.53 -29.09 -23.43
CA VAL A 198 25.53 -29.13 -24.51
C VAL A 198 26.94 -29.09 -23.95
N CYS A 199 27.21 -28.21 -22.99
CA CYS A 199 28.55 -28.02 -22.43
C CYS A 199 28.67 -28.39 -20.94
N GLY A 200 27.58 -28.80 -20.27
CA GLY A 200 27.59 -29.20 -18.86
C GLY A 200 27.77 -28.06 -17.85
N VAL A 201 28.22 -26.89 -18.29
CA VAL A 201 28.48 -25.72 -17.44
C VAL A 201 27.20 -25.28 -16.73
N GLU A 202 27.34 -25.01 -15.43
CA GLU A 202 26.29 -24.45 -14.60
C GLU A 202 25.99 -23.01 -15.04
N TYR A 203 24.72 -22.72 -15.26
CA TYR A 203 24.27 -21.39 -15.67
C TYR A 203 22.93 -21.07 -15.03
N VAL A 204 22.66 -19.77 -14.85
CA VAL A 204 21.35 -19.27 -14.41
C VAL A 204 20.47 -19.04 -15.64
N PRO A 205 19.35 -19.77 -15.81
CA PRO A 205 18.47 -19.60 -16.96
C PRO A 205 17.74 -18.25 -16.93
N SER A 206 17.49 -17.67 -18.10
CA SER A 206 16.60 -16.51 -18.25
C SER A 206 15.11 -16.89 -18.32
N SER A 207 14.79 -18.15 -18.60
CA SER A 207 13.44 -18.70 -18.60
C SER A 207 13.43 -20.13 -18.08
N GLY A 208 12.34 -20.56 -17.44
CA GLY A 208 12.22 -21.91 -16.87
C GLY A 208 12.37 -23.04 -17.90
N ILE A 209 12.13 -22.73 -19.17
CA ILE A 209 12.16 -23.64 -20.33
C ILE A 209 13.56 -23.71 -20.97
N SER A 210 14.47 -22.78 -20.65
CA SER A 210 15.80 -22.75 -21.27
C SER A 210 16.62 -24.00 -20.91
N LYS A 211 17.17 -24.65 -21.95
CA LYS A 211 17.99 -25.88 -21.87
C LYS A 211 19.50 -25.62 -22.06
N TYR A 212 19.85 -24.44 -22.58
CA TYR A 212 21.21 -24.13 -23.01
C TYR A 212 21.71 -22.87 -22.31
N CYS A 213 23.01 -22.83 -21.99
CA CYS A 213 23.67 -21.61 -21.54
C CYS A 213 23.67 -20.55 -22.65
N PRO A 214 23.87 -19.25 -22.34
CA PRO A 214 23.79 -18.17 -23.33
C PRO A 214 24.70 -18.35 -24.55
N ALA A 215 25.89 -18.94 -24.37
CA ALA A 215 26.82 -19.23 -25.46
C ALA A 215 26.29 -20.35 -26.38
N CYS A 216 25.89 -21.48 -25.81
CA CYS A 216 25.33 -22.62 -26.56
C CYS A 216 23.98 -22.29 -27.20
N ALA A 217 23.15 -21.47 -26.56
CA ALA A 217 21.87 -21.01 -27.09
C ALA A 217 22.05 -20.23 -28.39
N LYS A 218 22.99 -19.27 -28.43
CA LYS A 218 23.30 -18.49 -29.64
C LYS A 218 23.78 -19.41 -30.79
N ARG A 219 24.61 -20.41 -30.47
CA ARG A 219 25.10 -21.38 -31.46
C ARG A 219 23.97 -22.21 -32.05
N ILE A 220 23.14 -22.83 -31.22
CA ILE A 220 22.01 -23.65 -31.66
C ILE A 220 20.97 -22.83 -32.40
N GLN A 221 20.70 -21.59 -31.99
CA GLN A 221 19.77 -20.72 -32.70
C GLN A 221 20.27 -20.40 -34.13
N ARG A 222 21.58 -20.15 -34.30
CA ARG A 222 22.20 -19.95 -35.62
C ARG A 222 22.11 -21.21 -36.48
N GLU A 223 22.42 -22.37 -35.93
CA GLU A 223 22.33 -23.65 -36.63
C GLU A 223 20.90 -23.94 -37.10
N LYS A 224 19.91 -23.82 -36.22
CA LYS A 224 18.49 -24.00 -36.58
C LYS A 224 18.02 -23.01 -37.64
N SER A 225 18.45 -21.74 -37.55
CA SER A 225 18.14 -20.73 -38.56
C SER A 225 18.73 -21.09 -39.93
N ASN A 226 19.99 -21.51 -39.97
CA ASN A 226 20.67 -21.92 -41.19
C ASN A 226 20.03 -23.18 -41.80
N GLU A 227 19.68 -24.15 -40.96
CA GLU A 227 19.01 -25.37 -41.41
C GLU A 227 17.60 -25.07 -41.96
N SER A 228 16.84 -24.20 -41.30
CA SER A 228 15.54 -23.74 -41.82
C SER A 228 15.67 -23.06 -43.18
N LYS A 229 16.68 -22.20 -43.36
CA LYS A 229 16.97 -21.55 -44.66
C LYS A 229 17.35 -22.59 -45.73
N ARG A 230 18.16 -23.60 -45.38
CA ARG A 230 18.50 -24.71 -46.29
C ARG A 230 17.26 -25.47 -46.73
N ARG A 231 16.42 -25.91 -45.78
CA ARG A 231 15.15 -26.62 -46.06
C ARG A 231 14.19 -25.77 -46.89
N SER A 232 14.17 -24.45 -46.70
CA SER A 232 13.36 -23.53 -47.51
C SER A 232 13.85 -23.44 -48.95
N ARG A 233 15.17 -23.31 -49.15
CA ARG A 233 15.78 -23.29 -50.50
C ARG A 233 15.54 -24.60 -51.24
N GLU A 234 15.66 -25.73 -50.54
CA GLU A 234 15.40 -27.03 -51.13
C GLU A 234 13.92 -27.23 -51.51
N ARG A 235 12.98 -26.81 -50.65
CA ARG A 235 11.56 -26.78 -50.99
C ARG A 235 11.26 -25.91 -52.20
N ASN A 236 11.84 -24.71 -52.28
CA ASN A 236 11.66 -23.83 -53.43
C ASN A 236 12.23 -24.46 -54.72
N ARG A 237 13.44 -25.04 -54.65
CA ARG A 237 14.03 -25.77 -55.79
C ARG A 237 13.13 -26.91 -56.28
N ARG A 238 12.57 -27.71 -55.37
CA ARG A 238 11.63 -28.80 -55.71
C ARG A 238 10.35 -28.26 -56.34
N ALA A 239 9.79 -27.16 -55.82
CA ALA A 239 8.62 -26.52 -56.38
C ALA A 239 8.87 -25.98 -57.80
N CYS A 240 10.03 -25.37 -58.07
CA CYS A 240 10.40 -24.94 -59.41
C CYS A 240 10.48 -26.13 -60.39
N ILE A 241 11.11 -27.24 -60.00
CA ILE A 241 11.20 -28.45 -60.82
C ILE A 241 9.80 -29.01 -61.12
N GLU A 242 8.92 -29.06 -60.11
CA GLU A 242 7.55 -29.55 -60.28
C GLU A 242 6.71 -28.63 -61.18
N LEU A 243 6.87 -27.31 -61.07
CA LEU A 243 6.21 -26.33 -61.94
C LEU A 243 6.68 -26.44 -63.39
N SER A 244 7.99 -26.58 -63.63
CA SER A 244 8.52 -26.83 -64.98
C SER A 244 7.95 -28.12 -65.56
N ALA A 245 7.97 -29.23 -64.81
CA ALA A 245 7.40 -30.50 -65.28
C ALA A 245 5.88 -30.45 -65.54
N LYS A 246 5.14 -29.60 -64.82
CA LYS A 246 3.71 -29.33 -65.09
C LYS A 246 3.53 -28.51 -66.37
N ASN A 247 4.34 -27.48 -66.56
CA ASN A 247 4.30 -26.65 -67.78
C ASN A 247 4.66 -27.49 -69.02
N ASP A 248 5.71 -28.32 -68.97
CA ASP A 248 6.10 -29.21 -70.07
C ASP A 248 4.98 -30.23 -70.42
N ARG A 249 4.22 -30.69 -69.41
CA ARG A 249 3.09 -31.60 -69.62
C ARG A 249 1.90 -30.88 -70.28
N LEU A 250 1.66 -29.62 -69.92
CA LEU A 250 0.61 -28.79 -70.52
C LEU A 250 0.93 -28.45 -71.98
N THR A 251 2.19 -28.09 -72.29
CA THR A 251 2.61 -27.80 -73.68
C THR A 251 2.48 -29.02 -74.58
N LEU A 252 2.89 -30.21 -74.10
CA LEU A 252 2.71 -31.46 -74.85
C LEU A 252 1.25 -31.84 -75.07
N SER A 253 0.35 -31.42 -74.16
CA SER A 253 -1.09 -31.69 -74.30
C SER A 253 -1.72 -30.74 -75.31
N SER A 254 -1.32 -29.46 -75.34
CA SER A 254 -1.79 -28.50 -76.35
C SER A 254 -1.31 -28.81 -77.77
N GLU A 255 -0.14 -29.43 -77.94
CA GLU A 255 0.39 -29.81 -79.25
C GLU A 255 -0.26 -31.07 -79.86
N MET A 256 -1.06 -31.83 -79.10
CA MET A 256 -1.78 -33.01 -79.61
C MET A 256 -3.24 -32.72 -80.00
N ASP A 257 -3.76 -31.54 -79.66
CA ASP A 257 -5.15 -31.13 -79.92
C ASP A 257 -5.30 -30.25 -81.19
N ASP A 258 -4.20 -29.96 -81.90
CA ASP A 258 -4.13 -29.29 -83.22
C ASP A 258 -3.75 -30.29 -84.34
#